data_AF-A0A847NBY7-F1
#
_entry.id   AF-A0A847NBY7-F1
#
_cell.length_a   1.000
_cell.length_b   1.000
_cell.length_c   1.000
_cell.angle_alpha   90.00
_cell.angle_beta   90.00
_cell.angle_gamma   90.00
#
_symmetry.space_group_name_H-M   'P 1'
#
loop_
_entity.id
_entity.type
_entity.pdbx_description
1 polymer ?
#
loop_
_entity_poly.entity_id
_entity_poly.type
_entity_poly.pdbx_seq_one_letter_code
_entity_poly.pdbx_strand_id
1 'polypeptide(L)'
;MKRKSYICMILVLLLGVLTSCQPEEQNNVQPPPEVETDTVLIEAMASDSIETERMTKLREFSVDLDLDNIEESIELYTAAQRNENGEMMWDDGQNWVLTVCDGDKSYPLLSQYVQLGVVHFMVSNSGTEQMPDITVLLPTDSSFRMMSYAFDKEKGGYIKKLIYESKDDNWLYSSIPGY
;
A
#
# COMPACT_ATOMS: atom_id res chain seq x y z
N MET A 1 -9.99 12.66 -79.54
CA MET A 1 -9.38 11.44 -78.96
C MET A 1 -8.52 11.84 -77.75
N LYS A 2 -9.05 12.31 -76.61
CA LYS A 2 -9.81 11.62 -75.53
C LYS A 2 -9.19 10.29 -75.05
N ARG A 3 -7.89 10.27 -74.76
CA ARG A 3 -7.22 9.07 -74.21
C ARG A 3 -6.08 9.40 -73.23
N LYS A 4 -6.26 10.40 -72.36
CA LYS A 4 -5.30 10.71 -71.26
C LYS A 4 -5.96 11.16 -69.93
N SER A 5 -7.28 10.99 -69.78
CA SER A 5 -8.00 11.43 -68.57
C SER A 5 -8.59 10.30 -67.72
N TYR A 6 -8.26 9.04 -68.03
CA TYR A 6 -8.83 7.86 -67.36
C TYR A 6 -7.87 7.17 -66.37
N ILE A 7 -6.62 7.62 -66.26
CA ILE A 7 -5.64 6.97 -65.36
C ILE A 7 -5.63 7.60 -63.96
N CYS A 8 -6.04 8.86 -63.80
CA CYS A 8 -6.13 9.48 -62.46
C CYS A 8 -7.44 9.16 -61.70
N MET A 9 -8.45 8.58 -62.36
CA MET A 9 -9.75 8.32 -61.73
C MET A 9 -9.91 6.87 -61.22
N ILE A 10 -8.86 6.04 -61.33
CA ILE A 10 -8.83 4.67 -60.79
C ILE A 10 -8.04 4.59 -59.47
N LEU A 11 -7.24 5.61 -59.12
CA LEU A 11 -6.47 5.61 -57.86
C LEU A 11 -7.25 6.16 -56.65
N VAL A 12 -8.40 6.82 -56.86
CA VAL A 12 -9.21 7.41 -55.78
C VAL A 12 -10.26 6.43 -55.23
N LEU A 13 -10.52 5.32 -55.93
CA LEU A 13 -11.52 4.32 -55.54
C LEU A 13 -10.96 3.15 -54.69
N LEU A 14 -9.67 3.17 -54.36
CA LEU A 14 -9.01 2.17 -53.50
C LEU A 14 -8.74 2.65 -52.06
N LEU A 15 -9.13 3.89 -51.71
CA LEU A 15 -8.99 4.44 -50.36
C LEU A 15 -10.31 4.47 -49.56
N GLY A 16 -11.40 3.94 -50.12
CA GLY A 16 -12.75 3.98 -49.52
C GLY A 16 -13.19 2.72 -48.78
N VAL A 17 -12.27 1.79 -48.45
CA VAL A 17 -12.62 0.51 -47.81
C VAL A 17 -11.74 0.22 -46.59
N LEU A 18 -11.62 1.17 -45.66
CA LEU A 18 -11.07 0.89 -44.32
C LEU A 18 -11.81 1.61 -43.17
N THR A 19 -13.03 2.11 -43.39
CA THR A 19 -13.93 2.44 -42.28
C THR A 19 -14.91 1.30 -42.10
N SER A 20 -14.38 0.17 -41.62
CA SER A 20 -15.22 -0.84 -40.98
C SER A 20 -15.81 -0.21 -39.73
N CYS A 21 -17.13 -0.05 -39.71
CA CYS A 21 -17.90 0.21 -38.50
C CYS A 21 -17.50 -0.82 -37.44
N GLN A 22 -16.78 -0.41 -36.40
CA GLN A 22 -16.87 -1.11 -35.12
C GLN A 22 -18.15 -0.62 -34.44
N PRO A 23 -19.03 -1.54 -33.97
CA PRO A 23 -20.10 -1.13 -33.08
C PRO A 23 -19.46 -0.64 -31.78
N GLU A 24 -19.83 0.57 -31.35
CA GLU A 24 -19.54 1.05 -30.00
C GLU A 24 -20.28 0.15 -29.01
N GLU A 25 -19.57 -0.82 -28.42
CA GLU A 25 -20.00 -1.39 -27.14
C GLU A 25 -19.90 -0.28 -26.10
N GLN A 26 -21.06 0.28 -25.72
CA GLN A 26 -21.20 1.00 -24.46
C GLN A 26 -20.94 0.01 -23.31
N ASN A 27 -19.67 -0.21 -23.00
CA ASN A 27 -19.26 -0.75 -21.72
C ASN A 27 -19.59 0.31 -20.67
N ASN A 28 -20.78 0.19 -20.09
CA ASN A 28 -21.15 0.89 -18.87
C ASN A 28 -20.33 0.28 -17.73
N VAL A 29 -19.03 0.59 -17.69
CA VAL A 29 -18.17 0.30 -16.55
C VAL A 29 -18.64 1.25 -15.46
N GLN A 30 -19.50 0.75 -14.56
CA GLN A 30 -19.74 1.42 -13.30
C GLN A 30 -18.37 1.69 -12.66
N PRO A 31 -18.12 2.91 -12.16
CA PRO A 31 -16.95 3.15 -11.33
C PRO A 31 -16.91 2.07 -10.25
N PRO A 32 -15.72 1.55 -9.89
CA PRO A 32 -15.58 0.69 -8.73
C PRO A 32 -16.34 1.33 -7.55
N PRO A 33 -17.05 0.54 -6.72
CA PRO A 33 -17.76 1.08 -5.57
C PRO A 33 -16.79 1.96 -4.79
N GLU A 34 -17.17 3.21 -4.59
CA GLU A 34 -16.45 4.17 -3.76
C GLU A 34 -16.40 3.57 -2.35
N VAL A 35 -15.23 3.07 -1.95
CA VAL A 35 -15.00 2.63 -0.59
C VAL A 35 -15.15 3.89 0.26
N GLU A 36 -16.21 3.97 1.08
CA GLU A 36 -16.30 4.99 2.12
C GLU A 36 -15.04 4.87 2.96
N THR A 37 -14.17 5.86 2.85
CA THR A 37 -12.83 5.80 3.45
C THR A 37 -12.96 6.25 4.89
N ASP A 38 -13.18 5.28 5.77
CA ASP A 38 -13.00 5.47 7.20
C ASP A 38 -11.55 5.90 7.43
N THR A 39 -11.38 7.21 7.62
CA THR A 39 -10.10 7.82 7.95
C THR A 39 -10.00 7.92 9.47
N VAL A 40 -8.92 7.39 10.03
CA VAL A 40 -8.70 7.37 11.48
C VAL A 40 -7.46 8.18 11.80
N LEU A 41 -7.58 9.16 12.68
CA LEU A 41 -6.42 9.88 13.23
C LEU A 41 -5.75 9.01 14.28
N ILE A 42 -4.43 8.89 14.17
CA ILE A 42 -3.55 8.25 15.14
C ILE A 42 -2.74 9.37 15.79
N GLU A 43 -3.06 9.64 17.04
CA GLU A 43 -2.41 10.67 17.84
C GLU A 43 -1.07 10.17 18.40
N ALA A 44 -0.21 11.12 18.74
CA ALA A 44 1.04 10.84 19.44
C ALA A 44 0.75 10.28 20.84
N MET A 45 1.58 9.36 21.29
CA MET A 45 1.70 8.97 22.69
C MET A 45 3.16 9.09 23.13
N ALA A 46 3.41 9.03 24.44
CA ALA A 46 4.78 9.01 24.94
C ALA A 46 5.51 7.76 24.41
N SER A 47 6.78 7.92 24.03
CA SER A 47 7.54 6.86 23.34
C SER A 47 7.70 5.57 24.15
N ASP A 48 7.70 5.68 25.48
CA ASP A 48 7.77 4.56 26.41
C ASP A 48 6.42 3.84 26.61
N SER A 49 5.34 4.35 26.03
CA SER A 49 4.00 3.79 26.20
C SER A 49 3.70 2.63 25.25
N ILE A 50 4.54 2.40 24.22
CA ILE A 50 4.41 1.26 23.32
C ILE A 50 5.24 0.10 23.88
N GLU A 51 4.56 -0.95 24.34
CA GLU A 51 5.19 -2.12 24.96
C GLU A 51 5.91 -3.02 23.92
N THR A 52 7.13 -2.64 23.51
CA THR A 52 7.94 -3.42 22.55
C THR A 52 9.15 -4.11 23.16
N GLU A 53 9.44 -3.90 24.46
CA GLU A 53 10.67 -4.38 25.14
C GLU A 53 10.91 -5.89 25.02
N ARG A 54 9.83 -6.67 24.95
CA ARG A 54 9.87 -8.14 24.86
C ARG A 54 9.58 -8.67 23.45
N MET A 55 9.45 -7.77 22.47
CA MET A 55 9.17 -8.11 21.08
C MET A 55 10.45 -8.17 20.27
N THR A 56 10.43 -8.93 19.18
CA THR A 56 11.52 -8.96 18.21
C THR A 56 11.33 -7.83 17.20
N LYS A 57 12.27 -6.88 17.13
CA LYS A 57 12.37 -5.91 16.03
C LYS A 57 12.74 -6.64 14.73
N LEU A 58 11.90 -6.55 13.71
CA LEU A 58 12.09 -7.19 12.40
C LEU A 58 12.70 -6.25 11.38
N ARG A 59 12.27 -4.99 11.39
CA ARG A 59 12.69 -3.95 10.44
C ARG A 59 12.71 -2.60 11.12
N GLU A 60 13.58 -1.75 10.59
CA GLU A 60 13.74 -0.36 10.96
C GLU A 60 14.09 0.42 9.69
N PHE A 61 13.51 1.61 9.54
CA PHE A 61 13.83 2.53 8.45
C PHE A 61 13.65 3.96 8.94
N SER A 62 14.61 4.84 8.64
CA SER A 62 14.58 6.24 9.04
C SER A 62 14.41 7.16 7.84
N VAL A 63 13.52 8.13 7.98
CA VAL A 63 13.28 9.19 6.98
C VAL A 63 12.52 10.33 7.64
N ASP A 64 12.70 11.54 7.14
CA ASP A 64 11.90 12.71 7.48
C ASP A 64 10.47 12.55 6.92
N LEU A 65 9.55 12.11 7.78
CA LEU A 65 8.14 11.82 7.51
C LEU A 65 7.25 13.04 7.67
N ASP A 66 7.67 14.05 8.44
CA ASP A 66 6.91 15.26 8.70
C ASP A 66 7.52 16.54 8.09
N LEU A 67 8.59 16.42 7.32
CA LEU A 67 9.31 17.50 6.63
C LEU A 67 9.76 18.63 7.59
N ASP A 68 10.21 18.29 8.80
CA ASP A 68 10.82 19.23 9.73
C ASP A 68 12.37 19.23 9.69
N ASN A 69 12.97 18.39 8.84
CA ASN A 69 14.40 18.12 8.68
C ASN A 69 15.04 17.28 9.80
N ILE A 70 14.23 16.61 10.62
CA ILE A 70 14.64 15.55 11.53
C ILE A 70 14.15 14.23 10.92
N GLU A 71 14.88 13.14 11.13
CA GLU A 71 14.44 11.83 10.65
C GLU A 71 13.67 11.12 11.76
N GLU A 72 12.49 10.60 11.42
CA GLU A 72 11.73 9.70 12.27
C GLU A 72 12.13 8.24 11.99
N SER A 73 11.99 7.38 12.99
CA SER A 73 12.22 5.93 12.84
C SER A 73 10.90 5.19 12.67
N ILE A 74 10.78 4.39 11.62
CA ILE A 74 9.69 3.44 11.42
C ILE A 74 10.16 2.07 11.87
N GLU A 75 9.49 1.50 12.87
CA GLU A 75 9.92 0.27 13.50
C GLU A 75 8.81 -0.79 13.48
N LEU A 76 9.16 -1.98 12.97
CA LEU A 76 8.25 -3.13 12.92
C LEU A 76 8.71 -4.21 13.90
N TYR A 77 7.79 -4.62 14.77
CA TYR A 77 7.98 -5.61 15.80
C TYR A 77 6.98 -6.76 15.68
N THR A 78 7.40 -7.92 16.18
CA THR A 78 6.52 -9.07 16.38
C THR A 78 6.78 -9.73 17.74
N ALA A 79 5.76 -10.32 18.36
CA ALA A 79 5.93 -11.05 19.62
C ALA A 79 6.67 -12.39 19.44
N ALA A 80 6.72 -12.93 18.21
CA ALA A 80 7.52 -14.10 17.89
C ALA A 80 9.00 -13.86 18.20
N GLN A 81 9.66 -14.85 18.77
CA GLN A 81 11.07 -14.78 19.18
C GLN A 81 11.97 -15.44 18.13
N ARG A 82 13.27 -15.23 18.26
CA ARG A 82 14.27 -15.97 17.48
C ARG A 82 14.77 -17.17 18.27
N ASN A 83 15.04 -18.29 17.58
CA ASN A 83 15.74 -19.43 18.16
C ASN A 83 17.25 -19.12 18.31
N GLU A 84 18.01 -20.10 18.82
CA GLU A 84 19.47 -19.96 19.01
C GLU A 84 20.25 -19.73 17.70
N ASN A 85 19.67 -20.09 16.55
CA ASN A 85 20.26 -19.87 15.22
C ASN A 85 19.85 -18.53 14.60
N GLY A 86 19.04 -17.72 15.30
CA GLY A 86 18.53 -16.44 14.81
C GLY A 86 17.30 -16.55 13.90
N GLU A 87 16.77 -17.74 13.68
CA GLU A 87 15.58 -17.97 12.85
C GLU A 87 14.32 -17.63 13.66
N MET A 88 13.32 -17.07 12.98
CA MET A 88 12.05 -16.73 13.62
C MET A 88 11.28 -17.99 14.03
N MET A 89 10.82 -18.01 15.28
CA MET A 89 9.93 -19.04 15.82
C MET A 89 8.48 -18.59 15.69
N TRP A 90 7.93 -18.79 14.50
CA TRP A 90 6.53 -18.47 14.20
C TRP A 90 5.55 -19.43 14.90
N ASP A 91 4.37 -18.91 15.21
CA ASP A 91 3.20 -19.65 15.70
C ASP A 91 2.02 -19.39 14.75
N ASP A 92 0.85 -19.97 15.03
CA ASP A 92 -0.38 -19.77 14.25
C ASP A 92 -0.90 -18.32 14.30
N GLY A 93 -0.34 -17.49 15.19
CA GLY A 93 -0.48 -16.05 15.18
C GLY A 93 0.29 -15.38 16.31
N GLN A 94 0.49 -14.07 16.18
CA GLN A 94 1.22 -13.30 17.16
C GLN A 94 0.82 -11.83 17.13
N ASN A 95 1.14 -11.09 18.19
CA ASN A 95 0.98 -9.64 18.19
C ASN A 95 2.05 -8.99 17.31
N TRP A 96 1.63 -8.01 16.52
CA TRP A 96 2.48 -7.17 15.68
C TRP A 96 2.30 -5.71 16.05
N VAL A 97 3.41 -4.98 16.02
CA VAL A 97 3.43 -3.53 16.24
C VAL A 97 4.23 -2.88 15.12
N LEU A 98 3.63 -1.92 14.41
CA LEU A 98 4.32 -0.97 13.56
C LEU A 98 4.15 0.41 14.19
N THR A 99 5.27 1.09 14.44
CA THR A 99 5.24 2.42 15.03
C THR A 99 6.20 3.37 14.33
N VAL A 100 5.86 4.66 14.36
CA VAL A 100 6.79 5.75 14.07
C VAL A 100 7.25 6.34 15.39
N CYS A 101 8.56 6.53 15.55
CA CYS A 101 9.18 7.20 16.67
C CYS A 101 9.76 8.54 16.22
N ASP A 102 9.34 9.61 16.89
CA ASP A 102 9.73 11.00 16.67
C ASP A 102 10.13 11.59 18.03
N GLY A 103 11.43 11.58 18.33
CA GLY A 103 11.94 12.05 19.62
C GLY A 103 11.33 11.31 20.82
N ASP A 104 10.57 12.04 21.64
CA ASP A 104 9.85 11.53 22.83
C ASP A 104 8.41 11.07 22.53
N LYS A 105 7.99 11.16 21.27
CA LYS A 105 6.69 10.72 20.79
C LYS A 105 6.80 9.42 20.01
N SER A 106 5.76 8.62 20.10
CA SER A 106 5.53 7.51 19.19
C SER A 106 4.11 7.49 18.68
N TYR A 107 3.92 6.97 17.47
CA TYR A 107 2.64 6.82 16.80
C TYR A 107 2.43 5.34 16.47
N PRO A 108 1.51 4.63 17.15
CA PRO A 108 1.27 3.21 16.91
C PRO A 108 0.41 3.01 15.65
N LEU A 109 1.04 3.01 14.48
CA LEU A 109 0.34 2.87 13.19
C LEU A 109 -0.45 1.56 13.09
N LEU A 110 0.09 0.48 13.63
CA LEU A 110 -0.58 -0.81 13.74
C LEU A 110 -0.19 -1.45 15.07
N SER A 111 -1.19 -1.92 15.83
CA SER A 111 -0.99 -2.72 17.04
C SER A 111 -2.13 -3.72 17.13
N GLN A 112 -1.89 -4.96 16.68
CA GLN A 112 -2.93 -5.99 16.65
C GLN A 112 -2.34 -7.41 16.62
N TYR A 113 -3.15 -8.37 17.05
CA TYR A 113 -2.91 -9.77 16.79
C TYR A 113 -3.14 -10.08 15.30
N VAL A 114 -2.23 -10.82 14.69
CA VAL A 114 -2.35 -11.31 13.31
C VAL A 114 -2.28 -12.84 13.35
N GLN A 115 -3.35 -13.48 12.92
CA GLN A 115 -3.44 -14.93 12.78
C GLN A 115 -3.05 -15.32 11.35
N LEU A 116 -2.18 -16.32 11.23
CA LEU A 116 -1.74 -16.91 9.95
C LEU A 116 -1.41 -15.84 8.91
N GLY A 117 -0.54 -14.91 9.29
CA GLY A 117 -0.25 -13.74 8.47
C GLY A 117 1.00 -12.99 8.91
N VAL A 118 1.37 -12.01 8.10
CA VAL A 118 2.57 -11.20 8.28
C VAL A 118 2.26 -9.74 7.99
N VAL A 119 3.01 -8.83 8.63
CA VAL A 119 2.91 -7.40 8.36
C VAL A 119 4.13 -6.98 7.55
N HIS A 120 3.91 -6.34 6.41
CA HIS A 120 4.96 -5.64 5.66
C HIS A 120 4.65 -4.16 5.58
N PHE A 121 5.68 -3.33 5.44
CA PHE A 121 5.50 -1.92 5.12
C PHE A 121 6.42 -1.47 4.01
N MET A 122 6.00 -0.43 3.32
CA MET A 122 6.74 0.28 2.28
C MET A 122 6.65 1.77 2.59
N VAL A 123 7.71 2.50 2.28
CA VAL A 123 7.74 3.95 2.37
C VAL A 123 7.87 4.49 0.96
N SER A 124 6.97 5.38 0.58
CA SER A 124 6.97 6.00 -0.73
C SER A 124 6.96 7.50 -0.61
N ASN A 125 7.64 8.17 -1.54
CA ASN A 125 7.54 9.60 -1.70
C ASN A 125 7.20 9.92 -3.17
N SER A 126 6.18 10.75 -3.37
CA SER A 126 5.72 11.26 -4.67
C SER A 126 6.48 12.51 -5.14
N GLY A 127 7.42 13.05 -4.35
CA GLY A 127 8.34 14.12 -4.74
C GLY A 127 9.05 14.79 -3.55
N THR A 128 10.09 15.58 -3.79
CA THR A 128 10.92 16.15 -2.70
C THR A 128 10.21 17.08 -1.71
N GLU A 129 8.97 17.49 -2.00
CA GLU A 129 8.16 18.38 -1.16
C GLU A 129 6.84 17.74 -0.68
N GLN A 130 6.62 16.46 -0.95
CA GLN A 130 5.42 15.73 -0.50
C GLN A 130 5.75 14.92 0.76
N MET A 131 4.81 14.91 1.70
CA MET A 131 4.87 14.02 2.88
C MET A 131 5.06 12.58 2.38
N PRO A 132 6.08 11.86 2.87
CA PRO A 132 6.16 10.44 2.59
C PRO A 132 4.94 9.69 3.14
N ASP A 133 4.49 8.70 2.39
CA ASP A 133 3.42 7.80 2.80
C ASP A 133 4.00 6.45 3.25
N ILE A 134 3.45 5.91 4.33
CA ILE A 134 3.72 4.54 4.78
C ILE A 134 2.57 3.67 4.33
N THR A 135 2.84 2.71 3.46
CA THR A 135 1.86 1.68 3.04
C THR A 135 2.11 0.39 3.78
N VAL A 136 1.10 -0.13 4.46
CA VAL A 136 1.13 -1.41 5.16
C VAL A 136 0.37 -2.47 4.36
N LEU A 137 1.03 -3.60 4.13
CA LEU A 137 0.43 -4.80 3.56
C LEU A 137 0.24 -5.83 4.68
N LEU A 138 -0.98 -6.33 4.81
CA LEU A 138 -1.37 -7.33 5.79
C LEU A 138 -2.03 -8.52 5.08
N PRO A 139 -1.22 -9.40 4.45
CA PRO A 139 -1.69 -10.71 4.03
C PRO A 139 -1.94 -11.62 5.24
N THR A 140 -3.05 -12.32 5.19
CA THR A 140 -3.39 -13.47 6.03
C THR A 140 -3.85 -14.61 5.14
N ASP A 141 -4.00 -15.82 5.67
CA ASP A 141 -4.51 -16.96 4.91
C ASP A 141 -5.92 -16.77 4.32
N SER A 142 -6.74 -15.90 4.92
CA SER A 142 -8.14 -15.69 4.52
C SER A 142 -8.45 -14.30 3.97
N SER A 143 -7.52 -13.34 4.04
CA SER A 143 -7.76 -11.96 3.62
C SER A 143 -6.46 -11.23 3.30
N PHE A 144 -6.57 -10.14 2.53
CA PHE A 144 -5.49 -9.21 2.28
C PHE A 144 -5.98 -7.78 2.52
N ARG A 145 -5.26 -7.05 3.38
CA ARG A 145 -5.53 -5.63 3.64
C ARG A 145 -4.34 -4.77 3.26
N MET A 146 -4.63 -3.61 2.69
CA MET A 146 -3.67 -2.56 2.38
C MET A 146 -4.15 -1.24 2.98
N MET A 147 -3.30 -0.63 3.81
CA MET A 147 -3.59 0.64 4.48
C MET A 147 -2.47 1.63 4.20
N SER A 148 -2.79 2.91 4.05
CA SER A 148 -1.80 3.99 4.04
C SER A 148 -1.87 4.83 5.31
N TYR A 149 -0.73 5.38 5.70
CA TYR A 149 -0.56 6.29 6.82
C TYR A 149 0.25 7.49 6.32
N ALA A 150 -0.33 8.69 6.48
CA ALA A 150 0.30 9.95 6.11
C ALA A 150 0.25 10.90 7.31
N PHE A 151 1.33 11.64 7.57
CA PHE A 151 1.33 12.62 8.64
C PHE A 151 0.48 13.84 8.25
N ASP A 152 -0.39 14.28 9.15
CA ASP A 152 -1.24 15.46 9.03
C ASP A 152 -0.72 16.53 9.99
N LYS A 153 0.01 17.52 9.46
CA LYS A 153 0.63 18.60 10.25
C LYS A 153 -0.37 19.43 11.04
N GLU A 154 -1.60 19.59 10.53
CA GLU A 154 -2.61 20.41 11.21
C GLU A 154 -3.13 19.69 12.46
N LYS A 155 -3.22 18.37 12.41
CA LYS A 155 -3.68 17.53 13.53
C LYS A 155 -2.56 16.99 14.40
N GLY A 156 -1.30 17.03 13.93
CA GLY A 156 -0.14 16.52 14.66
C GLY A 156 -0.19 15.00 14.85
N GLY A 157 -0.61 14.25 13.82
CA GLY A 157 -0.74 12.80 13.89
C GLY A 157 -0.90 12.15 12.51
N TYR A 158 -0.94 10.82 12.49
CA TYR A 158 -1.06 10.07 11.23
C TYR A 158 -2.51 9.81 10.87
N ILE A 159 -2.88 10.04 9.61
CA ILE A 159 -4.17 9.63 9.07
C ILE A 159 -4.03 8.25 8.47
N LYS A 160 -4.67 7.27 9.09
CA LYS A 160 -4.87 5.93 8.53
C LYS A 160 -5.98 5.99 7.50
N LYS A 161 -5.75 5.36 6.34
CA LYS A 161 -6.75 5.12 5.31
C LYS A 161 -6.69 3.66 4.85
N LEU A 162 -7.84 2.99 4.83
CA LEU A 162 -7.96 1.69 4.16
C LEU A 162 -7.95 1.92 2.64
N ILE A 163 -7.00 1.32 1.93
CA ILE A 163 -6.91 1.39 0.47
C ILE A 163 -7.63 0.21 -0.16
N TYR A 164 -7.45 -0.97 0.42
CA TYR A 164 -8.04 -2.21 -0.09
C TYR A 164 -8.23 -3.22 1.03
N GLU A 165 -9.32 -3.95 0.95
CA GLU A 165 -9.60 -5.15 1.72
C GLU A 165 -10.20 -6.18 0.77
N SER A 166 -9.58 -7.36 0.71
CA SER A 166 -10.14 -8.47 -0.05
C SER A 166 -11.41 -8.97 0.64
N LYS A 167 -12.23 -9.72 -0.09
CA LYS A 167 -13.22 -10.57 0.56
C LYS A 167 -12.51 -11.75 1.23
N ASP A 168 -13.27 -12.53 2.00
CA ASP A 168 -12.76 -13.79 2.53
C ASP A 168 -12.34 -14.70 1.37
N ASP A 169 -11.03 -14.86 1.20
CA ASP A 169 -10.39 -15.53 0.08
C ASP A 169 -9.43 -16.59 0.64
N ASN A 170 -9.58 -17.85 0.21
CA ASN A 170 -8.64 -18.90 0.56
C ASN A 170 -7.47 -18.88 -0.42
N TRP A 171 -6.37 -18.22 -0.05
CA TRP A 171 -5.22 -18.06 -0.93
C TRP A 171 -4.52 -19.40 -1.17
N LEU A 172 -4.30 -19.74 -2.44
CA LEU A 172 -3.60 -20.98 -2.81
C LEU A 172 -2.07 -20.82 -2.78
N TYR A 173 -1.57 -19.59 -2.98
CA TYR A 173 -0.15 -19.28 -3.04
C TYR A 173 0.10 -17.78 -2.87
N SER A 174 1.20 -17.43 -2.21
CA SER A 174 1.74 -16.07 -2.17
C SER A 174 3.25 -16.11 -2.40
N SER A 175 3.77 -15.19 -3.21
CA SER A 175 5.22 -14.98 -3.37
C SER A 175 5.77 -13.91 -2.43
N ILE A 176 4.95 -13.38 -1.50
CA ILE A 176 5.40 -12.42 -0.49
C ILE A 176 6.29 -13.18 0.51
N PRO A 177 7.55 -12.76 0.70
CA PRO A 177 8.47 -13.47 1.57
C PRO A 177 8.12 -13.28 3.05
N GLY A 178 8.32 -14.33 3.86
CA GLY A 178 8.32 -14.22 5.33
C GLY A 178 9.59 -13.54 5.88
N TYR A 179 9.67 -13.42 7.22
CA TYR A 179 10.84 -12.87 7.93
C TYR A 179 11.72 -13.94 8.57
#